data_AF-A0A1G1V9L2-F1
#
_entry.id   AF-A0A1G1V9L2-F1
#
_cell.length_a   1.000
_cell.length_b   1.000
_cell.length_c   1.000
_cell.angle_alpha   90.00
_cell.angle_beta   90.00
_cell.angle_gamma   90.00
#
_symmetry.space_group_name_H-M   'P 1'
#
loop_
_entity.id
_entity.type
_entity.pdbx_description
1 polymer ?
#
loop_
_entity_poly.entity_id
_entity_poly.type
_entity_poly.pdbx_seq_one_letter_code
_entity_poly.pdbx_strand_id
1 'polypeptide(L)' 'MIVETPLKFVYKNWKNETKERTVVPIGVWHGKTEFHPEEQWFLKARDLEKGEERDFALLDIQKFVKA' A
#
# COMPACT_ATOMS: atom_id res chain seq x y z
N MET A 1 -20.86 -0.89 -13.95
CA MET A 1 -19.40 -0.71 -13.84
C MET A 1 -19.13 -0.13 -12.47
N ILE A 2 -18.47 -0.88 -11.59
CA ILE A 2 -17.97 -0.31 -10.33
C ILE A 2 -16.68 0.40 -10.71
N VAL A 3 -16.66 1.73 -10.59
CA VAL A 3 -15.42 2.50 -10.77
C VAL A 3 -14.71 2.40 -9.43
N GLU A 4 -13.68 1.57 -9.36
CA GLU A 4 -12.87 1.47 -8.14
C GLU A 4 -12.04 2.76 -8.01
N THR A 5 -12.25 3.50 -6.92
CA THR A 5 -11.55 4.76 -6.68
C THR A 5 -10.12 4.49 -6.23
N PRO A 6 -9.09 4.89 -7.00
CA PRO A 6 -7.70 4.69 -6.60
C PRO A 6 -7.34 5.56 -5.39
N LEU A 7 -6.50 5.02 -4.52
CA LEU A 7 -5.79 5.77 -3.48
C LEU A 7 -4.41 6.15 -3.98
N LYS A 8 -4.00 7.37 -3.66
CA LYS A 8 -2.63 7.83 -3.92
C LYS A 8 -1.95 8.25 -2.62
N PHE A 9 -0.73 7.77 -2.40
CA PHE A 9 0.01 8.06 -1.16
C PHE A 9 1.53 7.97 -1.35
N VAL A 10 2.27 8.62 -0.44
CA VAL A 10 3.72 8.50 -0.30
C VAL A 10 4.03 7.31 0.61
N TYR A 11 4.79 6.35 0.10
CA TYR A 11 5.12 5.09 0.78
C TYR A 11 6.63 4.91 0.91
N LYS A 12 7.10 4.58 2.11
CA LYS A 12 8.49 4.19 2.35
C LYS A 12 8.59 2.67 2.40
N ASN A 13 9.31 2.05 1.47
CA ASN A 13 9.45 0.59 1.47
C ASN A 13 10.48 0.10 2.50
N TRP A 14 10.53 -1.23 2.68
CA TRP A 14 11.52 -1.91 3.53
C TRP A 14 12.98 -1.66 3.13
N LYS A 15 13.23 -1.21 1.89
CA LYS A 15 14.56 -0.79 1.39
C LYS A 15 14.87 0.68 1.68
N ASN A 16 14.07 1.35 2.52
CA ASN A 16 14.16 2.78 2.82
C ASN A 16 13.97 3.72 1.61
N GLU A 17 13.43 3.24 0.49
CA GLU A 17 13.07 4.11 -0.64
C GLU A 17 11.66 4.66 -0.45
N THR A 18 11.53 5.99 -0.59
CA THR A 18 10.23 6.67 -0.57
C THR A 18 9.76 6.95 -2.00
N LYS A 19 8.55 6.53 -2.34
CA LYS A 19 7.94 6.78 -3.65
C LYS A 19 6.44 7.04 -3.50
N GLU A 20 5.87 7.82 -4.42
CA GLU A 20 4.41 7.88 -4.56
C GLU A 20 3.88 6.56 -5.12
N ARG A 21 2.69 6.17 -4.69
CA ARG A 21 1.98 4.98 -5.16
C ARG A 21 0.55 5.33 -5.48
N THR A 22 0.06 4.81 -6.60
CA THR A 22 -1.35 4.84 -6.96
C THR A 22 -1.86 3.42 -6.98
N VAL A 23 -2.83 3.10 -6.13
CA VAL A 23 -3.28 1.73 -5.90
C VAL A 23 -4.79 1.64 -5.82
N VAL A 24 -5.35 0.48 -6.13
CA VAL A 24 -6.76 0.17 -5.91
C VAL A 24 -6.88 -0.72 -4.66
N PRO A 25 -7.51 -0.23 -3.56
CA PRO A 25 -7.68 -1.00 -2.33
C PRO A 25 -8.49 -2.28 -2.54
N ILE A 26 -8.03 -3.38 -1.94
CA ILE A 26 -8.76 -4.66 -1.88
C ILE A 26 -9.29 -4.90 -0.47
N GLY A 27 -8.46 -4.63 0.56
CA GLY A 27 -8.87 -4.79 1.95
C GLY A 27 -7.75 -4.45 2.93
N VAL A 28 -8.09 -4.41 4.22
CA VAL A 28 -7.15 -4.19 5.32
C VAL A 28 -7.05 -5.45 6.18
N TRP A 29 -5.84 -5.81 6.59
CA TRP A 29 -5.60 -7.00 7.41
C TRP A 29 -4.48 -6.76 8.44
N HIS A 30 -4.47 -7.56 9.51
CA HIS A 30 -3.47 -7.48 10.58
C HIS A 30 -2.60 -8.75 10.58
N GLY A 31 -1.28 -8.60 10.69
CA GLY A 31 -0.36 -9.72 10.79
C GLY A 31 1.07 -9.27 10.50
N LYS A 32 1.86 -10.11 9.83
CA LYS A 32 3.25 -9.83 9.46
C LYS A 32 3.59 -10.45 8.11
N THR A 33 4.64 -9.96 7.47
CA THR A 33 5.16 -10.46 6.18
C THR A 33 6.66 -10.76 6.29
N GLU A 34 7.28 -11.33 5.25
CA GLU A 34 8.74 -11.50 5.24
C GLU A 34 9.49 -10.16 5.28
N PHE A 35 8.87 -9.10 4.73
CA PHE A 35 9.46 -7.75 4.66
C PHE A 35 9.17 -6.91 5.89
N HIS A 36 8.12 -7.25 6.64
CA HIS A 36 7.66 -6.56 7.85
C HIS A 36 7.38 -7.61 8.94
N PRO A 37 8.41 -8.05 9.69
CA PRO A 37 8.29 -9.17 10.64
C PRO A 37 7.53 -8.81 11.93
N GLU A 38 7.38 -7.52 12.23
CA GLU A 38 6.58 -7.02 13.35
C GLU A 38 5.10 -6.97 12.98
N GLU A 39 4.25 -7.39 13.93
CA GLU A 39 2.80 -7.37 13.73
C GLU A 39 2.28 -5.93 13.54
N GLN A 40 1.54 -5.72 12.46
CA GLN A 40 0.95 -4.43 12.13
C GLN A 40 -0.21 -4.58 11.14
N TRP A 41 -0.84 -3.45 10.84
CA TRP A 41 -1.89 -3.36 9.84
C TRP A 41 -1.32 -3.13 8.44
N PHE A 42 -1.90 -3.82 7.45
CA PHE A 42 -1.56 -3.74 6.04
C PHE A 42 -2.78 -3.37 5.21
N LEU A 43 -2.55 -2.60 4.15
CA LEU A 43 -3.47 -2.41 3.04
C LEU A 43 -3.08 -3.38 1.91
N LYS A 44 -3.94 -4.37 1.65
CA LYS A 44 -3.85 -5.16 0.42
C LYS A 44 -4.46 -4.35 -0.72
N ALA A 45 -3.70 -4.12 -1.78
CA ALA A 45 -4.14 -3.31 -2.92
C ALA A 45 -3.45 -3.72 -4.23
N ARG A 46 -4.10 -3.47 -5.36
CA ARG A 46 -3.50 -3.57 -6.69
C ARG A 46 -2.70 -2.31 -6.99
N ASP A 47 -1.39 -2.44 -7.14
CA ASP A 47 -0.50 -1.37 -7.56
C ASP A 47 -0.69 -1.08 -9.07
N LEU A 48 -1.09 0.13 -9.43
CA LEU A 48 -1.37 0.48 -10.83
C LEU A 48 -0.11 0.73 -11.66
N GLU A 49 1.03 1.04 -11.04
CA GLU A 49 2.32 1.20 -11.72
C GLU A 49 2.96 -0.14 -12.05
N LYS A 50 2.75 -1.14 -11.19
CA LYS A 50 3.32 -2.49 -11.34
C LYS A 50 2.34 -3.50 -11.92
N GLY A 51 1.04 -3.27 -11.78
CA GLY A 51 -0.01 -4.19 -12.24
C GLY A 51 -0.22 -5.41 -11.34
N GLU A 52 0.30 -5.40 -10.12
CA GLU A 52 0.36 -6.54 -9.19
C GLU A 52 -0.35 -6.22 -7.86
N GLU A 53 -0.88 -7.23 -7.18
CA GLU A 53 -1.35 -7.08 -5.80
C GLU A 53 -0.17 -7.03 -4.82
N ARG A 54 -0.21 -6.10 -3.86
CA ARG A 54 0.82 -5.91 -2.85
C ARG A 54 0.18 -5.57 -1.51
N ASP A 55 0.90 -5.93 -0.45
CA ASP A 55 0.57 -5.54 0.93
C ASP A 55 1.43 -4.35 1.33
N PHE A 56 0.79 -3.20 1.57
CA PHE A 56 1.42 -1.97 2.01
C PHE A 56 1.27 -1.84 3.52
N ALA A 57 2.37 -1.78 4.26
CA ALA A 57 2.36 -1.52 5.69
C ALA A 57 1.74 -0.15 5.97
N LEU A 58 0.68 -0.08 6.76
CA LEU A 58 0.00 1.19 7.03
C LEU A 58 0.89 2.19 7.76
N LEU A 59 1.80 1.69 8.60
CA LEU A 59 2.77 2.52 9.33
C LEU A 59 3.80 3.21 8.41
N ASP A 60 4.01 2.66 7.21
CA ASP A 60 4.94 3.19 6.22
C ASP A 60 4.28 4.15 5.20
N ILE A 61 2.96 4.35 5.31
CA ILE A 61 2.25 5.39 4.57
C ILE A 61 2.49 6.73 5.25
N GLN A 62 3.27 7.59 4.60
CA GLN A 62 3.68 8.88 5.17
C GLN A 62 2.65 9.98 4.95
N LYS A 63 1.95 9.94 3.81
CA LYS A 63 0.99 10.98 3.42
C LYS A 63 0.04 10.49 2.33
N PHE A 64 -1.26 10.69 2.50
CA PHE A 64 -2.23 10.58 1.42
C PHE A 64 -2.23 11.85 0.57
N VAL A 65 -2.31 11.67 -0.75
CA VAL A 65 -2.39 12.76 -1.71
C VAL A 65 -3.60 12.54 -2.61
N LYS A 66 -4.05 13.60 -3.27
CA LYS A 66 -5.17 13.50 -4.22
C LYS A 66 -4.73 12.63 -5.40
N ALA A 67 -5.50 11.58 -5.68
CA ALA A 67 -5.32 10.73 -6.85
C ALA A 67 -5.65 11.49 -8.14
#